data_AF-A0A9N7VNK9-F1
#
_entry.id   AF-A0A9N7VNK9-F1
#
_cell.length_a   1.000
_cell.length_b   1.000
_cell.length_c   1.000
_cell.angle_alpha   90.00
_cell.angle_beta   90.00
_cell.angle_gamma   90.00
#
_symmetry.space_group_name_H-M   'P 1'
#
loop_
_entity.id
_entity.type
_entity.pdbx_description
1 polymer ?
#
loop_
_entity_poly.entity_id
_entity_poly.type
_entity_poly.pdbx_seq_one_letter_code
_entity_poly.pdbx_strand_id
1 'polypeptide(L)'
;MRAVHYCPLLLLTLVLLTTHSEALRCISCMGSNNEDCNKQGSKSCPSFSDACAVVVGHDSGVMKSCSYKSFCSQANSQGYRAPGVRVNCCYSNDCNVTSFASSLQGLNYLLLLLPLLFHCFFK
;
A
#
# COMPACT_ATOMS: atom_id res chain seq x y z
N MET A 1 13.42 17.74 35.47
CA MET A 1 13.49 16.25 35.45
C MET A 1 12.42 15.55 34.60
N ARG A 2 11.40 16.23 34.04
CA ARG A 2 10.41 15.59 33.14
C ARG A 2 10.88 15.47 31.69
N ALA A 3 11.67 16.42 31.19
CA ALA A 3 12.17 16.45 29.80
C ALA A 3 13.05 15.24 29.44
N VAL A 4 13.89 14.78 30.38
CA VAL A 4 14.85 13.66 30.19
C VAL A 4 14.15 12.32 29.97
N HIS A 5 12.90 12.15 30.44
CA HIS A 5 12.13 10.93 30.23
C HIS A 5 11.40 10.87 28.88
N TYR A 6 11.15 12.00 28.22
CA TYR A 6 10.45 12.02 26.92
C TYR A 6 11.34 11.58 25.76
N CYS A 7 12.63 11.89 25.82
CA CYS A 7 13.61 11.53 24.80
C CYS A 7 13.79 9.99 24.63
N PRO A 8 13.98 9.19 25.70
CA PRO A 8 14.06 7.73 25.57
C PRO A 8 12.72 7.10 25.19
N LEU A 9 11.58 7.68 25.60
CA LEU A 9 10.25 7.21 25.23
C LEU A 9 9.98 7.42 23.74
N LEU A 10 10.42 8.57 23.20
CA LEU A 10 10.32 8.89 21.78
C LEU A 10 11.20 7.97 20.93
N LEU A 11 12.45 7.72 21.36
CA LEU A 11 13.34 6.73 20.74
C LEU A 11 12.72 5.33 20.76
N LEU A 12 12.10 4.91 21.87
CA LEU A 12 11.42 3.62 21.96
C LEU A 12 10.26 3.54 20.96
N THR A 13 9.45 4.60 20.83
CA THR A 13 8.35 4.65 19.84
C THR A 13 8.84 4.63 18.39
N LEU A 14 9.98 5.27 18.09
CA LEU A 14 10.62 5.22 16.77
C LEU A 14 11.11 3.81 16.45
N VAL A 15 11.78 3.14 17.39
CA VAL A 15 12.27 1.77 17.21
C VAL A 15 11.10 0.80 17.00
N LEU A 16 10.04 0.90 17.81
CA LEU A 16 8.82 0.09 17.65
C LEU A 16 8.14 0.31 16.29
N LEU A 17 8.12 1.55 15.79
CA LEU A 17 7.60 1.86 14.46
C LEU A 17 8.43 1.22 13.34
N THR A 18 9.77 1.20 13.48
CA THR A 18 10.65 0.60 12.46
C THR A 18 10.57 -0.92 12.39
N THR A 19 10.17 -1.60 13.49
CA THR A 19 10.05 -3.06 13.54
C THR A 19 8.76 -3.59 12.92
N HIS A 20 7.78 -2.73 12.62
CA HIS A 20 6.55 -3.11 11.94
C HIS A 20 6.67 -3.00 10.41
N SER A 21 7.67 -3.67 9.81
CA SER A 21 7.65 -3.95 8.38
C SER A 21 6.71 -5.13 8.11
N GLU A 22 5.42 -4.92 8.32
CA GLU A 22 4.40 -5.87 7.89
C GLU A 22 4.51 -6.04 6.36
N ALA A 23 4.53 -7.29 5.89
CA ALA A 23 4.51 -7.56 4.46
C ALA A 23 3.23 -6.96 3.85
N LEU A 24 3.36 -6.28 2.70
CA LEU A 24 2.23 -5.69 1.98
C LEU A 24 1.13 -6.74 1.80
N ARG A 25 -0.13 -6.38 2.05
CA ARG A 25 -1.29 -7.25 1.87
C ARG A 25 -2.14 -6.77 0.71
N CYS A 26 -2.51 -7.67 -0.19
CA CYS A 26 -3.35 -7.36 -1.33
C CYS A 26 -4.44 -8.42 -1.49
N ILE A 27 -5.56 -8.05 -2.10
CA ILE A 27 -6.54 -9.02 -2.58
C ILE A 27 -5.93 -9.78 -3.76
N SER A 28 -5.98 -11.10 -3.71
CA SER A 28 -5.51 -11.97 -4.78
C SER A 28 -6.64 -12.88 -5.22
N CYS A 29 -7.16 -12.67 -6.42
CA CYS A 29 -8.35 -13.34 -6.91
C CYS A 29 -8.47 -13.22 -8.43
N MET A 30 -9.29 -14.10 -9.00
CA MET A 30 -9.76 -14.01 -10.38
C MET A 30 -11.28 -14.23 -10.35
N GLY A 31 -12.03 -13.36 -11.00
CA GLY A 31 -13.48 -13.43 -11.04
C GLY A 31 -14.08 -12.62 -12.17
N SER A 32 -15.38 -12.78 -12.41
CA SER A 32 -16.09 -12.07 -13.49
C SER A 32 -16.52 -10.65 -13.12
N ASN A 33 -16.40 -10.28 -11.84
CA ASN A 33 -16.67 -8.94 -11.34
C ASN A 33 -15.80 -8.64 -10.10
N ASN A 34 -15.80 -7.39 -9.66
CA ASN A 34 -14.95 -6.92 -8.58
C ASN A 34 -15.40 -7.43 -7.21
N GLU A 35 -16.71 -7.55 -7.01
CA GLU A 35 -17.35 -7.88 -5.74
C GLU A 35 -17.12 -9.35 -5.37
N ASP A 36 -17.25 -10.25 -6.34
CA ASP A 36 -16.99 -11.68 -6.19
C ASP A 36 -15.51 -11.95 -5.93
N CYS A 37 -14.64 -11.24 -6.65
CA CYS A 37 -13.20 -11.26 -6.42
C CYS A 37 -12.86 -10.83 -4.97
N ASN A 38 -13.48 -9.76 -4.48
CA ASN A 38 -13.25 -9.23 -3.13
C ASN A 38 -13.64 -10.20 -2.01
N LYS A 39 -14.63 -11.07 -2.22
CA LYS A 39 -15.03 -12.07 -1.22
C LYS A 39 -13.94 -13.09 -0.90
N GLN A 40 -12.97 -13.28 -1.80
CA GLN A 40 -11.84 -14.21 -1.58
C GLN A 40 -10.86 -13.67 -0.53
N GLY A 41 -10.92 -12.37 -0.23
CA GLY A 41 -10.14 -11.72 0.81
C GLY A 41 -8.67 -11.47 0.43
N SER A 42 -7.93 -10.91 1.38
CA SER A 42 -6.54 -10.52 1.17
C SER A 42 -5.52 -11.54 1.64
N LYS A 43 -4.35 -11.51 1.00
CA LYS A 43 -3.20 -12.36 1.28
C LYS A 43 -1.96 -11.49 1.44
N SER A 44 -1.04 -11.93 2.29
CA SER A 44 0.27 -11.31 2.41
C SER A 44 1.07 -11.55 1.14
N CYS A 45 1.62 -10.47 0.59
CA CYS A 45 2.49 -10.50 -0.57
C CYS A 45 3.89 -10.97 -0.18
N PRO A 46 4.63 -11.56 -1.13
CA PRO A 46 6.03 -11.89 -0.90
C PRO A 46 6.87 -10.61 -0.73
N SER A 47 8.02 -10.72 -0.05
CA SER A 47 8.86 -9.56 0.29
C SER A 47 9.37 -8.75 -0.90
N PHE A 48 9.38 -9.33 -2.10
CA PHE A 48 9.77 -8.64 -3.33
C PHE A 48 8.63 -7.88 -4.03
N SER A 49 7.39 -8.03 -3.55
CA SER A 49 6.22 -7.34 -4.09
C SER A 49 5.93 -6.08 -3.29
N ASP A 50 6.02 -4.94 -3.96
CA ASP A 50 5.82 -3.61 -3.38
C ASP A 50 4.54 -2.92 -3.90
N ALA A 51 3.72 -3.60 -4.70
CA ALA A 51 2.46 -3.06 -5.22
C ALA A 51 1.32 -4.09 -5.24
N CYS A 52 0.09 -3.63 -5.16
CA CYS A 52 -1.10 -4.37 -5.56
C CYS A 52 -1.50 -3.98 -6.99
N ALA A 53 -1.91 -4.93 -7.81
CA ALA A 53 -2.43 -4.70 -9.15
C ALA A 53 -3.88 -5.20 -9.28
N VAL A 54 -4.65 -4.49 -10.10
CA VAL A 54 -5.98 -4.87 -10.58
C VAL A 54 -5.93 -4.86 -12.10
N VAL A 55 -6.19 -6.00 -12.71
CA VAL A 55 -6.30 -6.17 -14.15
C VAL A 55 -7.78 -6.34 -14.47
N VAL A 56 -8.32 -5.45 -15.30
CA VAL A 56 -9.71 -5.49 -15.78
C VAL A 56 -9.66 -5.82 -17.27
N GLY A 57 -10.18 -6.99 -17.63
CA GLY A 57 -10.30 -7.45 -18.99
C GLY A 57 -11.46 -6.80 -19.75
N HIS A 58 -11.55 -7.12 -21.05
CA HIS A 58 -12.58 -6.60 -21.93
C HIS A 58 -13.99 -7.06 -21.51
N ASP A 59 -14.15 -8.35 -21.15
CA ASP A 59 -15.41 -8.96 -20.74
C ASP A 59 -15.76 -8.72 -19.26
N SER A 60 -15.31 -7.59 -18.68
CA SER A 60 -15.47 -7.25 -17.26
C SER A 60 -14.77 -8.20 -16.26
N GLY A 61 -14.00 -9.17 -16.74
CA GLY A 61 -13.19 -10.05 -15.89
C GLY A 61 -12.20 -9.24 -15.05
N VAL A 62 -12.14 -9.52 -13.75
CA VAL A 62 -11.26 -8.86 -12.80
C VAL A 62 -10.27 -9.87 -12.26
N MET A 63 -8.98 -9.54 -12.36
CA MET A 63 -7.90 -10.27 -11.71
C MET A 63 -7.13 -9.33 -10.81
N LYS A 64 -6.93 -9.71 -9.55
CA LYS A 64 -6.17 -8.96 -8.56
C LYS A 64 -5.01 -9.78 -8.09
N SER A 65 -3.86 -9.15 -7.88
CA SER A 65 -2.67 -9.83 -7.40
C SER A 65 -1.67 -8.88 -6.75
N CYS A 66 -0.74 -9.44 -6.00
CA CYS A 66 0.52 -8.77 -5.69
C CYS A 66 1.32 -8.55 -6.99
N SER A 67 2.02 -7.43 -7.06
CA SER A 67 2.83 -7.02 -8.20
C SER A 67 4.02 -6.19 -7.73
N TYR A 68 4.75 -5.63 -8.68
CA TYR A 68 5.94 -4.84 -8.41
C TYR A 68 5.91 -3.51 -9.19
N LYS A 69 6.56 -2.49 -8.63
CA LYS A 69 6.52 -1.12 -9.15
C LYS A 69 6.98 -0.98 -10.60
N SER A 70 7.98 -1.74 -11.04
CA SER A 70 8.42 -1.68 -12.45
C SER A 70 7.38 -2.24 -13.43
N PHE A 71 6.62 -3.27 -13.06
CA PHE A 71 5.47 -3.75 -13.85
C PHE A 71 4.39 -2.68 -13.93
N CYS A 72 4.03 -2.09 -12.79
CA CYS A 72 3.03 -1.03 -12.74
C CYS A 72 3.44 0.20 -13.55
N SER A 73 4.72 0.58 -13.50
CA SER A 73 5.25 1.69 -14.30
C SER A 73 5.20 1.38 -15.79
N GLN A 74 5.53 0.15 -16.20
CA GLN A 74 5.42 -0.28 -17.59
C GLN A 74 3.97 -0.30 -18.07
N ALA A 75 3.05 -0.89 -17.29
CA ALA A 75 1.64 -0.97 -17.65
C ALA A 75 0.97 0.42 -17.74
N ASN A 76 1.38 1.37 -16.90
CA ASN A 76 0.85 2.73 -16.93
C ASN A 76 1.43 3.58 -18.07
N SER A 77 2.69 3.34 -18.46
CA SER A 77 3.37 4.14 -19.51
C SER A 77 3.16 3.60 -20.92
N GLN A 78 3.18 2.28 -21.10
CA GLN A 78 3.10 1.61 -22.40
C GLN A 78 1.74 0.95 -22.64
N GLY A 79 0.84 1.00 -21.64
CA GLY A 79 -0.37 0.21 -21.63
C GLY A 79 -0.09 -1.26 -21.37
N TYR A 80 -1.16 -2.03 -21.21
CA TYR A 80 -1.05 -3.49 -21.17
C TYR A 80 -1.03 -4.06 -22.58
N ARG A 81 -0.25 -5.13 -22.81
CA ARG A 81 -0.02 -5.68 -24.16
C ARG A 81 -1.29 -6.18 -24.85
N ALA A 82 -2.37 -6.43 -24.10
CA ALA A 82 -3.62 -6.94 -24.63
C ALA A 82 -4.64 -5.81 -24.86
N PRO A 83 -5.23 -5.69 -26.06
CA PRO A 83 -6.22 -4.66 -26.37
C PRO A 83 -7.47 -4.82 -25.48
N GLY A 84 -7.99 -3.71 -24.96
CA GLY A 84 -9.17 -3.70 -24.08
C GLY A 84 -8.92 -4.12 -22.63
N VAL A 85 -7.67 -4.42 -22.26
CA VAL A 85 -7.28 -4.72 -20.88
C VAL A 85 -6.68 -3.49 -20.21
N ARG A 86 -7.12 -3.19 -18.99
CA ARG A 86 -6.61 -2.08 -18.18
C ARG A 86 -5.97 -2.63 -16.92
N VAL A 87 -4.83 -2.07 -16.54
CA VAL A 87 -4.12 -2.40 -15.29
C VAL A 87 -4.08 -1.16 -14.42
N ASN A 88 -4.49 -1.30 -13.16
CA ASN A 88 -4.42 -0.25 -12.17
C ASN A 88 -3.61 -0.74 -10.96
N CYS A 89 -2.71 0.09 -10.45
CA CYS A 89 -1.84 -0.27 -9.33
C CYS A 89 -1.96 0.68 -8.14
N CYS A 90 -1.66 0.16 -6.95
CA CYS A 90 -1.57 0.90 -5.69
C CYS A 90 -0.56 0.24 -4.73
N TYR A 91 -0.18 0.94 -3.65
CA TYR A 91 1.01 0.59 -2.84
C TYR A 91 0.72 0.44 -1.33
N SER A 92 -0.55 0.38 -0.94
CA SER A 92 -0.98 0.28 0.46
C SER A 92 -1.70 -1.04 0.71
N ASN A 93 -1.79 -1.46 1.97
CA ASN A 93 -2.53 -2.68 2.31
C ASN A 93 -3.99 -2.59 1.84
N ASP A 94 -4.47 -3.65 1.19
CA ASP A 94 -5.85 -3.84 0.74
C ASP A 94 -6.39 -2.73 -0.18
N CYS A 95 -5.50 -1.91 -0.76
CA CYS A 95 -5.87 -0.78 -1.60
C CYS A 95 -6.55 -1.19 -2.91
N ASN A 96 -6.37 -2.43 -3.33
CA ASN A 96 -6.94 -2.98 -4.56
C ASN A 96 -8.38 -3.49 -4.38
N VAL A 97 -9.06 -3.15 -3.29
CA VAL A 97 -10.48 -3.48 -3.06
C VAL A 97 -11.42 -2.81 -4.07
N THR A 98 -11.13 -1.58 -4.46
CA THR A 98 -11.84 -0.86 -5.53
C THR A 98 -11.11 -1.06 -6.86
N SER A 99 -11.88 -1.22 -7.93
CA SER A 99 -11.36 -1.34 -9.31
C SER A 99 -10.58 -0.10 -9.75
N PHE A 100 -10.84 1.03 -9.10
CA PHE A 100 -10.14 2.30 -9.23
C PHE A 100 -9.36 2.50 -7.94
N ALA A 101 -8.09 2.09 -7.92
CA ALA A 101 -7.27 2.40 -6.77
C ALA A 101 -6.91 3.88 -6.87
N SER A 102 -7.68 4.71 -6.17
CA SER A 102 -7.30 6.08 -5.88
C SER A 102 -6.00 6.02 -5.08
N SER A 103 -4.97 6.70 -5.58
CA SER A 103 -3.74 6.96 -4.84
C SER A 103 -4.10 7.83 -3.63
N LEU A 104 -4.62 7.21 -2.58
CA LEU A 104 -4.74 7.90 -1.30
C LEU A 104 -3.33 7.92 -0.72
N GLN A 105 -2.64 9.01 -1.04
CA GLN A 105 -1.39 9.43 -0.44
C GLN A 105 -1.46 9.10 1.05
N GLY A 106 -0.65 8.14 1.50
CA GLY A 106 -0.64 7.68 2.88
C GLY A 106 -0.58 8.90 3.80
N LEU A 107 -1.57 9.01 4.70
CA LEU A 107 -1.62 10.06 5.70
C LEU A 107 -0.26 10.07 6.38
N ASN A 108 0.52 11.12 6.14
CA ASN A 108 1.93 11.15 6.51
C ASN A 108 2.01 11.48 8.00
N TYR A 109 1.82 10.46 8.85
CA TYR A 109 1.90 10.55 10.32
C TYR A 109 3.22 11.17 10.80
N LEU A 110 4.24 11.25 9.95
CA LEU A 110 5.49 11.97 10.17
C LEU A 110 5.27 13.47 10.44
N LEU A 111 4.26 14.10 9.83
CA LEU A 111 3.90 15.51 10.07
C LEU A 111 3.34 15.74 11.48
N LEU A 112 2.76 14.72 12.12
CA LEU A 112 2.25 14.79 13.49
C LEU A 112 3.37 14.65 14.55
N LEU A 113 4.52 14.08 14.17
CA LEU A 113 5.68 13.91 15.07
C LEU A 113 6.59 15.13 15.14
N LEU A 114 6.53 16.02 14.14
CA LEU A 114 7.31 17.27 14.10
C LEU A 114 7.17 18.14 15.37
N PRO A 115 5.96 18.47 15.86
CA PRO A 115 5.80 19.32 17.05
C PRO A 115 6.36 18.69 18.34
N LEU A 116 6.37 17.37 18.45
CA LEU A 116 6.94 16.63 19.61
C LEU A 116 8.47 16.67 19.62
N LEU A 117 9.11 16.64 18.45
CA LEU A 117 10.57 16.78 18.29
C LEU A 117 11.04 18.20 18.65
N PHE A 118 10.31 19.23 18.23
CA PHE A 118 10.62 20.62 18.60
C PHE A 118 10.59 20.84 20.11
N HIS A 119 9.69 20.16 20.84
CA HIS A 119 9.61 20.30 22.29
C HIS A 119 10.75 19.61 23.06
N CYS A 120 11.42 18.62 22.47
CA CYS A 120 12.61 17.99 23.05
C CYS A 120 13.90 18.78 22.76
N PHE A 121 13.99 19.46 21.61
CA PHE A 121 15.18 20.20 21.19
C PHE A 121 15.24 21.65 21.70
N PHE A 122 14.10 22.30 21.93
CA PHE A 122 14.02 23.74 22.27
C PHE A 122 13.68 24.04 23.75
N LYS A 123 13.86 23.11 24.69
CA LYS A 123 13.69 23.39 26.12
C LYS A 123 14.81 22.85 27.00
#